data_AF-A0A8J3ZFF8-F1
#
_entry.id   AF-A0A8J3ZFF8-F1
#
_cell.length_a   1.000
_cell.length_b   1.000
_cell.length_c   1.000
_cell.angle_alpha   90.00
_cell.angle_beta   90.00
_cell.angle_gamma   90.00
#
_symmetry.space_group_name_H-M   'P 1'
#
loop_
_entity.id
_entity.type
_entity.pdbx_description
1 polymer ?
#
loop_
_entity_poly.entity_id
_entity_poly.type
_entity_poly.pdbx_seq_one_letter_code
_entity_poly.pdbx_strand_id
1 'polypeptide(L)'
;MSSTAYIAIGVMGGAVIAGVFSVLVVLVGHRTSQRKAHLERAVEKHLERYERVFVAARTAQDSLRNYLRISGRVDDRSDPFLFQLLAIATESVNEFCVSVTWTHNPGMLYLDIKLEEKCLSVRDLLLGWLAVRRVHWGEVATVRRTEQYEPIPLDQVPNLRLGDYRELRLETRRLVLSSAEDISRLRQIDKLLSAVIADLKAVVAY
;
A
#
# COMPACT_ATOMS: atom_id res chain seq x y z
N MET A 1 21.49 8.22 -72.06
CA MET A 1 21.54 8.96 -70.79
C MET A 1 22.52 8.26 -69.88
N SER A 2 23.59 8.93 -69.44
CA SER A 2 24.73 8.30 -68.79
C SER A 2 24.47 7.95 -67.31
N SER A 3 24.95 6.79 -66.88
CA SER A 3 24.92 6.26 -65.50
C SER A 3 25.31 7.27 -64.41
N THR A 4 26.09 8.30 -64.77
CA THR A 4 26.54 9.37 -63.88
C THR A 4 25.42 10.29 -63.39
N ALA A 5 24.36 10.51 -64.19
CA ALA A 5 23.24 11.37 -63.80
C ALA A 5 22.34 10.75 -62.72
N TYR A 6 22.14 9.42 -62.77
CA TYR A 6 21.37 8.69 -61.75
C TYR A 6 22.11 8.58 -60.41
N ILE A 7 23.44 8.46 -60.44
CA ILE A 7 24.27 8.45 -59.22
C ILE A 7 24.23 9.83 -58.55
N ALA A 8 24.33 10.92 -59.31
CA ALA A 8 24.26 12.28 -58.75
C ALA A 8 22.90 12.58 -58.09
N ILE A 9 21.79 12.13 -58.70
CA ILE A 9 20.44 12.28 -58.11
C ILE A 9 20.26 11.39 -56.87
N GLY A 10 20.80 10.16 -56.90
CA GLY A 10 20.78 9.24 -55.75
C GLY A 10 21.58 9.75 -54.55
N VAL A 11 22.76 10.35 -54.79
CA VAL A 11 23.61 10.94 -53.74
C VAL A 11 22.98 12.20 -53.15
N MET A 12 22.39 13.08 -53.98
CA MET A 12 21.66 14.25 -53.49
C MET A 12 20.40 13.86 -52.69
N GLY A 13 19.64 12.87 -53.15
CA GLY A 13 18.48 12.34 -52.42
C GLY A 13 18.87 11.71 -51.07
N GLY A 14 19.95 10.94 -51.04
CA GLY A 14 20.48 10.34 -49.80
C GLY A 14 20.96 11.39 -48.79
N ALA A 15 21.64 12.44 -49.26
CA ALA A 15 22.13 13.52 -48.40
C ALA A 15 20.99 14.33 -47.75
N VAL A 16 19.90 14.59 -48.49
CA VAL A 16 18.72 15.29 -47.95
C VAL A 16 18.01 14.45 -46.89
N ILE A 17 17.82 13.15 -47.14
CA ILE A 17 17.18 12.25 -46.17
C ILE A 17 18.03 12.10 -44.90
N ALA A 18 19.36 11.95 -45.03
CA ALA A 18 20.27 11.88 -43.90
C ALA A 18 20.27 13.18 -43.07
N GLY A 19 20.20 14.35 -43.74
CA GLY A 19 20.08 15.65 -43.10
C GLY A 19 18.79 15.79 -42.29
N VAL A 20 17.63 15.43 -42.87
CA VAL A 20 16.33 15.46 -42.17
C VAL A 20 16.33 14.51 -40.98
N PHE A 21 16.84 13.29 -41.13
CA PHE A 21 16.94 12.33 -40.03
C PHE A 21 17.83 12.84 -38.89
N SER A 22 18.97 13.47 -39.22
CA SER A 22 19.88 14.02 -38.23
C SER A 22 19.23 15.15 -37.43
N VAL A 23 18.51 16.06 -38.09
CA VAL A 23 17.75 17.13 -37.43
C VAL A 23 16.65 16.55 -36.54
N LEU A 24 15.96 15.50 -36.99
CA LEU A 24 14.91 14.85 -36.23
C LEU A 24 15.46 14.14 -34.98
N VAL A 25 16.58 13.43 -35.11
CA VAL A 25 17.28 12.77 -33.99
C VAL A 25 17.79 13.81 -32.99
N VAL A 26 18.34 14.94 -33.44
CA VAL A 26 18.78 16.03 -32.56
C VAL A 26 17.60 16.68 -31.85
N LEU A 27 16.49 16.95 -32.54
CA LEU A 27 15.28 17.52 -31.94
C LEU A 27 14.65 16.57 -30.90
N VAL A 28 14.55 15.28 -31.22
CA VAL A 28 14.07 14.26 -30.29
C VAL A 28 15.04 14.09 -29.12
N GLY A 29 16.34 14.05 -29.38
CA GLY A 29 17.39 14.00 -28.35
C GLY A 29 17.36 15.20 -27.42
N HIS A 30 17.17 16.41 -27.95
CA HIS A 30 17.11 17.62 -27.16
C HIS A 30 15.83 17.71 -26.32
N ARG A 31 14.66 17.36 -26.90
CA ARG A 31 13.40 17.30 -26.15
C ARG A 31 13.42 16.25 -25.04
N THR A 32 14.00 15.08 -25.31
CA THR A 32 14.14 14.03 -24.29
C THR A 32 15.13 14.43 -23.20
N SER A 33 16.25 15.07 -23.55
CA SER A 33 17.22 15.61 -22.59
C SER A 33 16.63 16.72 -21.72
N GLN A 34 15.90 17.68 -22.29
CA GLN A 34 15.21 18.73 -21.53
C GLN A 34 14.13 18.16 -20.61
N ARG A 35 13.38 17.15 -21.07
CA ARG A 35 12.39 16.45 -20.24
C ARG A 35 13.05 15.71 -19.09
N LYS A 36 14.20 15.05 -19.32
CA LYS A 36 15.00 14.40 -18.26
C LYS A 36 15.53 15.41 -17.25
N ALA A 37 16.13 16.51 -17.69
CA ALA A 37 16.62 17.57 -16.80
C ALA A 37 15.49 18.24 -15.99
N HIS A 38 14.30 18.39 -16.58
CA HIS A 38 13.13 18.88 -15.84
C HIS A 38 12.62 17.85 -14.83
N LEU A 39 12.60 16.56 -15.18
CA LEU A 39 12.26 15.48 -14.25
C LEU A 39 13.26 15.40 -13.11
N GLU A 40 14.56 15.46 -13.37
CA GLU A 40 15.62 15.46 -12.36
C GLU A 40 15.46 16.62 -11.37
N ARG A 41 15.26 17.85 -11.87
CA ARG A 41 14.99 19.01 -10.99
C ARG A 41 13.67 18.90 -10.23
N ALA A 42 12.64 18.29 -10.85
CA ALA A 42 11.38 18.04 -10.17
C ALA A 42 11.53 16.97 -9.08
N VAL A 43 12.38 15.97 -9.30
CA VAL A 43 12.72 14.93 -8.34
C VAL A 43 13.48 15.53 -7.16
N GLU A 44 14.53 16.32 -7.41
CA GLU A 44 15.25 17.04 -6.34
C GLU A 44 14.31 17.91 -5.50
N LYS A 45 13.39 18.63 -6.17
CA LYS A 45 12.42 19.52 -5.50
C LYS A 45 11.37 18.75 -4.68
N HIS A 46 11.09 17.49 -5.01
CA HIS A 46 10.04 16.70 -4.39
C HIS A 46 10.53 15.45 -3.65
N LEU A 47 11.84 15.32 -3.47
CA LEU A 47 12.47 14.16 -2.81
C LEU A 47 11.87 13.87 -1.43
N GLU A 48 11.77 14.89 -0.58
CA GLU A 48 11.17 14.77 0.77
C GLU A 48 9.73 14.22 0.73
N ARG A 49 9.00 14.50 -0.35
CA ARG A 49 7.63 13.99 -0.54
C ARG A 49 7.62 12.54 -0.99
N TYR A 50 8.57 12.13 -1.83
CA TYR A 50 8.73 10.73 -2.21
C TYR A 50 9.20 9.87 -1.05
N GLU A 51 10.11 10.40 -0.22
CA GLU A 51 10.53 9.78 1.03
C GLU A 51 9.35 9.57 1.97
N ARG A 52 8.47 10.57 2.12
CA ARG A 52 7.24 10.42 2.91
C ARG A 52 6.34 9.30 2.38
N VAL A 53 6.12 9.22 1.07
CA VAL A 53 5.33 8.12 0.48
C VAL A 53 6.01 6.77 0.71
N PHE A 54 7.34 6.71 0.56
CA PHE A 54 8.12 5.50 0.80
C PHE A 54 8.01 5.02 2.25
N VAL A 55 8.21 5.92 3.21
CA VAL A 55 8.10 5.63 4.64
C VAL A 55 6.68 5.18 4.96
N ALA A 56 5.66 5.91 4.50
CA ALA A 56 4.27 5.55 4.74
C ALA A 56 3.90 4.18 4.14
N ALA A 57 4.38 3.87 2.94
CA ALA A 57 4.17 2.57 2.29
C ALA A 57 4.79 1.43 3.10
N ARG A 58 6.02 1.63 3.60
CA ARG A 58 6.73 0.64 4.40
C ARG A 58 6.08 0.44 5.76
N THR A 59 5.74 1.52 6.45
CA THR A 59 5.02 1.46 7.73
C THR A 59 3.68 0.75 7.58
N ALA A 60 2.90 1.09 6.54
CA ALA A 60 1.63 0.39 6.26
C ALA A 60 1.84 -1.11 6.01
N GLN A 61 2.85 -1.48 5.20
CA GLN A 61 3.17 -2.88 4.94
C GLN A 61 3.53 -3.64 6.22
N ASP A 62 4.44 -3.10 7.03
CA ASP A 62 4.93 -3.76 8.24
C ASP A 62 3.79 -3.89 9.27
N SER A 63 2.98 -2.86 9.47
CA SER A 63 1.81 -2.89 10.36
C SER A 63 0.76 -3.92 9.90
N LEU A 64 0.46 -3.99 8.60
CA LEU A 64 -0.47 -4.97 8.04
C LEU A 64 0.04 -6.41 8.20
N ARG A 65 1.33 -6.65 7.97
CA ARG A 65 1.95 -7.97 8.18
C ARG A 65 1.89 -8.40 9.63
N ASN A 66 2.18 -7.49 10.56
CA ASN A 66 2.11 -7.75 12.00
C ASN A 66 0.67 -8.11 12.41
N TYR A 67 -0.31 -7.30 11.98
CA TYR A 67 -1.72 -7.57 12.21
C TYR A 67 -2.15 -8.93 11.64
N LEU A 68 -1.82 -9.24 10.38
CA LEU A 68 -2.16 -10.53 9.75
C LEU A 68 -1.55 -11.73 10.48
N ARG A 69 -0.26 -11.64 10.84
CA ARG A 69 0.46 -12.72 11.50
C ARG A 69 -0.14 -13.06 12.86
N ILE A 70 -0.54 -12.04 13.61
CA ILE A 70 -1.08 -12.20 14.96
C ILE A 70 -2.55 -12.58 14.89
N SER A 71 -3.37 -11.84 14.13
CA SER A 71 -4.81 -12.10 14.00
C SER A 71 -5.14 -13.52 13.51
N GLY A 72 -4.26 -14.19 12.76
CA GLY A 72 -4.44 -15.58 12.35
C GLY A 72 -4.18 -16.63 13.46
N ARG A 73 -3.65 -16.21 14.61
CA ARG A 73 -3.23 -17.08 15.73
C ARG A 73 -3.95 -16.78 17.05
N VAL A 74 -4.79 -15.75 17.09
CA VAL A 74 -5.50 -15.37 18.31
C VAL A 74 -6.81 -16.16 18.42
N ASP A 75 -6.96 -16.85 19.55
CA ASP A 75 -8.20 -17.53 19.94
C ASP A 75 -9.20 -16.54 20.58
N ASP A 76 -8.73 -15.63 21.45
CA ASP A 76 -9.54 -14.60 22.08
C ASP A 76 -9.61 -13.30 21.25
N ARG A 77 -10.69 -13.13 20.49
CA ARG A 77 -10.93 -11.92 19.68
C ARG A 77 -11.27 -10.66 20.48
N SER A 78 -11.44 -10.77 21.80
CA SER A 78 -11.66 -9.64 22.71
C SER A 78 -10.37 -9.05 23.27
N ASP A 79 -9.21 -9.63 22.93
CA ASP A 79 -7.90 -9.20 23.43
C ASP A 79 -7.63 -7.71 23.10
N PRO A 80 -7.37 -6.86 24.11
CA PRO A 80 -6.97 -5.46 23.91
C PRO A 80 -5.74 -5.29 23.01
N PHE A 81 -4.80 -6.23 23.02
CA PHE A 81 -3.61 -6.19 22.17
C PHE A 81 -3.97 -6.34 20.68
N LEU A 82 -4.92 -7.22 20.35
CA LEU A 82 -5.40 -7.37 18.98
C LEU A 82 -6.08 -6.08 18.48
N PHE A 83 -6.83 -5.40 19.36
CA PHE A 83 -7.42 -4.09 19.05
C PHE A 83 -6.35 -3.02 18.81
N GLN A 84 -5.30 -2.97 19.62
CA GLN A 84 -4.18 -2.05 19.43
C GLN A 84 -3.46 -2.28 18.10
N LEU A 85 -3.21 -3.54 17.72
CA LEU A 85 -2.60 -3.87 16.43
C LEU A 85 -3.46 -3.43 15.24
N LEU A 86 -4.78 -3.65 15.33
CA LEU A 86 -5.70 -3.18 14.31
C LEU A 86 -5.70 -1.65 14.21
N ALA A 87 -5.65 -0.94 15.35
CA ALA A 87 -5.59 0.51 15.37
C ALA A 87 -4.30 1.04 14.73
N ILE A 88 -3.14 0.46 15.07
CA ILE A 88 -1.85 0.80 14.47
C ILE A 88 -1.89 0.56 12.95
N ALA A 89 -2.39 -0.59 12.51
CA ALA A 89 -2.54 -0.89 11.09
C ALA A 89 -3.47 0.10 10.38
N THR A 90 -4.60 0.44 11.00
CA THR A 90 -5.56 1.42 10.47
C THR A 90 -4.91 2.79 10.30
N GLU A 91 -4.16 3.25 11.30
CA GLU A 91 -3.46 4.54 11.27
C GLU A 91 -2.38 4.57 10.18
N SER A 92 -1.50 3.56 10.14
CA SER A 92 -0.46 3.47 9.11
C SER A 92 -1.03 3.43 7.69
N VAL A 93 -2.17 2.76 7.51
CA VAL A 93 -2.88 2.73 6.22
C VAL A 93 -3.46 4.10 5.86
N ASN A 94 -4.06 4.81 6.82
CA ASN A 94 -4.55 6.17 6.61
C ASN A 94 -3.41 7.11 6.20
N GLU A 95 -2.27 7.05 6.90
CA GLU A 95 -1.09 7.87 6.58
C GLU A 95 -0.60 7.65 5.15
N PHE A 96 -0.55 6.41 4.68
CA PHE A 96 -0.22 6.12 3.29
C PHE A 96 -1.25 6.71 2.32
N CYS A 97 -2.55 6.53 2.60
CA CYS A 97 -3.61 7.05 1.74
C CYS A 97 -3.55 8.59 1.62
N VAL A 98 -3.29 9.28 2.72
CA VAL A 98 -3.07 10.74 2.73
C VAL A 98 -1.82 11.10 1.94
N SER A 99 -0.70 10.40 2.16
CA SER A 99 0.59 10.68 1.51
C SER A 99 0.57 10.54 -0.01
N VAL A 100 -0.27 9.64 -0.54
CA VAL A 100 -0.45 9.41 -1.98
C VAL A 100 -1.48 10.36 -2.61
N THR A 101 -2.27 11.06 -1.80
CA THR A 101 -3.31 11.97 -2.32
C THR A 101 -2.69 13.27 -2.81
N TRP A 102 -2.98 13.66 -4.06
CA TRP A 102 -2.41 14.85 -4.71
C TRP A 102 -2.64 16.16 -3.96
N THR A 103 -3.76 16.30 -3.25
CA THR A 103 -4.06 17.49 -2.44
C THR A 103 -3.06 17.68 -1.30
N HIS A 104 -2.50 16.58 -0.79
CA HIS A 104 -1.52 16.58 0.31
C HIS A 104 -0.09 16.41 -0.20
N ASN A 105 0.08 15.82 -1.38
CA ASN A 105 1.38 15.57 -2.00
C ASN A 105 1.38 15.92 -3.50
N PRO A 106 1.69 17.18 -3.85
CA PRO A 106 1.84 17.59 -5.24
C PRO A 106 3.04 16.92 -5.94
N GLY A 107 3.96 16.29 -5.20
CA GLY A 107 5.07 15.52 -5.78
C GLY A 107 4.56 14.35 -6.61
N MET A 108 3.39 13.81 -6.28
CA MET A 108 2.78 12.69 -7.02
C MET A 108 2.58 12.99 -8.51
N LEU A 109 2.30 14.24 -8.89
CA LEU A 109 2.12 14.66 -10.29
C LEU A 109 3.38 14.54 -11.15
N TYR A 110 4.54 14.39 -10.50
CA TYR A 110 5.84 14.32 -11.14
C TYR A 110 6.47 12.93 -11.05
N LEU A 111 5.76 11.95 -10.48
CA LEU A 111 6.16 10.55 -10.54
C LEU A 111 6.04 10.01 -11.96
N ASP A 112 6.78 8.93 -12.24
CA ASP A 112 6.49 8.13 -13.42
C ASP A 112 5.04 7.63 -13.34
N ILE A 113 4.30 7.73 -14.46
CA ILE A 113 2.86 7.41 -14.53
C ILE A 113 2.60 5.99 -14.00
N LYS A 114 3.50 5.05 -14.30
CA LYS A 114 3.37 3.66 -13.83
C LYS A 114 3.48 3.54 -12.31
N LEU A 115 4.36 4.33 -11.68
CA LEU A 115 4.54 4.32 -10.24
C LEU A 115 3.37 5.00 -9.55
N GLU A 116 2.91 6.12 -10.10
CA GLU A 116 1.69 6.79 -9.65
C GLU A 116 0.47 5.85 -9.68
N GLU A 117 0.23 5.18 -10.81
CA GLU A 117 -0.87 4.21 -10.95
C GLU A 117 -0.78 3.09 -9.91
N LYS A 118 0.42 2.56 -9.63
CA LYS A 118 0.62 1.56 -8.58
C LYS A 118 0.26 2.10 -7.19
N CYS A 119 0.72 3.31 -6.85
CA CYS A 119 0.39 3.96 -5.58
C CYS A 119 -1.12 4.17 -5.41
N LEU A 120 -1.80 4.65 -6.46
CA LEU A 120 -3.25 4.86 -6.45
C LEU A 120 -4.01 3.54 -6.35
N SER A 121 -3.59 2.50 -7.07
CA SER A 121 -4.20 1.17 -7.00
C SER A 121 -4.10 0.57 -5.59
N VAL A 122 -2.93 0.70 -4.94
CA VAL A 122 -2.76 0.29 -3.55
C VAL A 122 -3.66 1.09 -2.62
N ARG A 123 -3.71 2.42 -2.78
CA ARG A 123 -4.57 3.30 -1.98
C ARG A 123 -6.03 2.87 -2.08
N ASP A 124 -6.54 2.60 -3.28
CA ASP A 124 -7.95 2.28 -3.46
C ASP A 124 -8.31 0.92 -2.80
N LEU A 125 -7.41 -0.06 -2.86
CA LEU A 125 -7.56 -1.33 -2.14
C LEU A 125 -7.53 -1.14 -0.62
N LEU A 126 -6.65 -0.28 -0.14
CA LEU A 126 -6.53 0.07 1.29
C LEU A 126 -7.76 0.81 1.79
N LEU A 127 -8.30 1.76 1.02
CA LEU A 127 -9.57 2.43 1.33
C LEU A 127 -10.73 1.43 1.37
N GLY A 128 -10.78 0.51 0.40
CA GLY A 128 -11.76 -0.58 0.40
C GLY A 128 -11.62 -1.51 1.61
N TRP A 129 -10.40 -1.72 2.11
CA TRP A 129 -10.17 -2.41 3.37
C TRP A 129 -10.69 -1.57 4.54
N LEU A 130 -10.28 -0.30 4.69
CA LEU A 130 -10.68 0.60 5.77
C LEU A 130 -12.20 0.80 5.90
N ALA A 131 -12.93 0.77 4.78
CA ALA A 131 -14.39 0.96 4.77
C ALA A 131 -15.17 -0.12 5.55
N VAL A 132 -14.56 -1.29 5.79
CA VAL A 132 -15.20 -2.38 6.52
C VAL A 132 -15.05 -2.18 8.03
N ARG A 133 -16.18 -2.17 8.75
CA ARG A 133 -16.18 -2.14 10.21
C ARG A 133 -15.67 -3.48 10.76
N ARG A 134 -14.52 -3.44 11.44
CA ARG A 134 -13.87 -4.64 12.02
C ARG A 134 -14.08 -4.81 13.52
N VAL A 135 -14.61 -3.78 14.18
CA VAL A 135 -14.82 -3.79 15.64
C VAL A 135 -16.31 -3.76 15.93
N HIS A 136 -16.76 -4.80 16.62
CA HIS A 136 -18.12 -4.95 17.11
C HIS A 136 -18.14 -4.99 18.63
N TRP A 137 -19.29 -4.67 19.20
CA TRP A 137 -19.54 -4.93 20.62
C TRP A 137 -20.20 -6.30 20.73
N GLY A 138 -19.67 -7.15 21.60
CA GLY A 138 -20.22 -8.46 21.88
C GLY A 138 -20.07 -8.80 23.36
N GLU A 139 -20.89 -9.72 23.82
CA GLU A 139 -20.83 -10.22 25.19
C GLU A 139 -19.73 -11.29 25.29
N VAL A 140 -19.02 -11.29 26.41
CA VAL A 140 -18.00 -12.29 26.74
C VAL A 140 -18.29 -12.80 28.14
N ALA A 141 -18.31 -14.12 28.28
CA ALA A 141 -18.47 -14.78 29.56
C ALA A 141 -17.12 -15.30 30.04
N THR A 142 -16.79 -15.05 31.31
CA THR A 142 -15.62 -15.61 31.97
C THR A 142 -16.02 -16.22 33.31
N VAL A 143 -15.44 -17.37 33.64
CA VAL A 143 -15.68 -18.05 34.91
C VAL A 143 -14.39 -18.18 35.70
N ARG A 144 -14.47 -17.97 37.01
CA ARG A 144 -13.39 -18.24 37.95
C ARG A 144 -13.66 -19.57 38.64
N ARG A 145 -12.94 -20.63 38.25
CA ARG A 145 -13.05 -21.95 38.91
C ARG A 145 -12.09 -22.08 40.10
N THR A 146 -10.91 -21.49 39.98
CA THR A 146 -9.87 -21.44 41.02
C THR A 146 -9.45 -19.98 41.28
N GLU A 147 -8.19 -19.64 41.06
CA GLU A 147 -7.67 -18.26 41.13
C GLU A 147 -7.55 -17.59 39.76
N GLN A 148 -7.87 -18.32 38.68
CA GLN A 148 -7.80 -17.82 37.31
C GLN A 148 -9.19 -17.69 36.68
N TYR A 149 -9.34 -16.68 35.82
CA TYR A 149 -10.51 -16.51 34.97
C TYR A 149 -10.28 -17.23 33.65
N GLU A 150 -11.21 -18.10 33.29
CA GLU A 150 -11.23 -18.80 32.01
C GLU A 150 -12.38 -18.25 31.16
N PRO A 151 -12.13 -17.90 29.88
CA PRO A 151 -13.21 -17.54 28.97
C PRO A 151 -14.07 -18.77 28.66
N ILE A 152 -15.38 -18.58 28.61
CA ILE A 152 -16.33 -19.61 28.21
C ILE A 152 -17.26 -19.09 27.10
N PRO A 153 -17.67 -19.95 26.16
CA PRO A 153 -18.68 -19.60 25.18
C PRO A 153 -20.02 -19.22 25.84
N LEU A 154 -20.69 -18.19 25.32
CA LEU A 154 -21.96 -17.68 25.89
C LEU A 154 -23.08 -18.74 25.89
N ASP A 155 -23.09 -19.62 24.91
CA ASP A 155 -24.04 -20.75 24.80
C ASP A 155 -23.83 -21.81 25.88
N GLN A 156 -22.65 -21.85 26.50
CA GLN A 156 -22.35 -22.74 27.63
C GLN A 156 -22.75 -22.15 28.98
N VAL A 157 -22.99 -20.83 29.07
CA VAL A 157 -23.36 -20.16 30.32
C VAL A 157 -24.62 -20.77 30.96
N PRO A 158 -25.71 -21.07 30.23
CA PRO A 158 -26.90 -21.68 30.83
C PRO A 158 -26.68 -23.10 31.37
N ASN A 159 -25.62 -23.78 30.93
CA ASN A 159 -25.32 -25.16 31.34
C ASN A 159 -24.37 -25.24 32.55
N LEU A 160 -23.86 -24.10 33.04
CA LEU A 160 -23.02 -24.07 34.23
C LEU A 160 -23.84 -24.40 35.47
N ARG A 161 -23.36 -25.33 36.30
CA ARG A 161 -24.01 -25.66 37.56
C ARG A 161 -23.49 -24.76 38.67
N LEU A 162 -24.37 -24.41 39.60
CA LEU A 162 -24.00 -23.74 40.84
C LEU A 162 -23.03 -24.65 41.61
N GLY A 163 -21.82 -24.15 41.87
CA GLY A 163 -20.73 -24.89 42.53
C GLY A 163 -19.54 -25.21 41.62
N ASP A 164 -19.72 -25.19 40.28
CA ASP A 164 -18.63 -25.44 39.32
C ASP A 164 -17.69 -24.23 39.16
N TYR A 165 -18.12 -23.06 39.64
CA TYR A 165 -17.41 -21.80 39.55
C TYR A 165 -17.63 -20.97 40.82
N ARG A 166 -16.62 -20.17 41.19
CA ARG A 166 -16.68 -19.19 42.28
C ARG A 166 -17.29 -17.87 41.84
N GLU A 167 -17.02 -17.46 40.61
CA GLU A 167 -17.48 -16.19 40.03
C GLU A 167 -17.76 -16.36 38.54
N LEU A 168 -18.89 -15.83 38.07
CA LEU A 168 -19.22 -15.70 36.65
C LEU A 168 -19.27 -14.21 36.34
N ARG A 169 -18.51 -13.77 35.34
CA ARG A 169 -18.56 -12.40 34.81
C ARG A 169 -19.07 -12.42 33.39
N LEU A 170 -20.07 -11.58 33.15
CA LEU A 170 -20.61 -11.27 31.83
C LEU A 170 -20.25 -9.83 31.53
N GLU A 171 -19.44 -9.61 30.50
CA GLU A 171 -18.95 -8.29 30.12
C GLU A 171 -19.24 -8.02 28.66
N THR A 172 -19.66 -6.79 28.34
CA THR A 172 -19.73 -6.33 26.96
C THR A 172 -18.34 -5.80 26.55
N ARG A 173 -17.69 -6.48 25.61
CA ARG A 173 -16.34 -6.14 25.13
C ARG A 173 -16.34 -5.83 23.64
N ARG A 174 -15.27 -5.17 23.19
CA ARG A 174 -14.98 -4.99 21.77
C ARG A 174 -14.40 -6.27 21.22
N LEU A 175 -14.98 -6.78 20.13
CA LEU A 175 -14.54 -7.96 19.41
C LEU A 175 -14.00 -7.54 18.04
N VAL A 176 -12.82 -8.05 17.70
CA VAL A 176 -12.23 -7.88 16.37
C VAL A 176 -12.70 -9.03 15.48
N LEU A 177 -13.46 -8.70 14.44
CA LEU A 177 -13.95 -9.69 13.48
C LEU A 177 -12.84 -10.16 12.53
N SER A 178 -12.86 -11.44 12.20
CA SER A 178 -12.03 -11.99 11.11
C SER A 178 -12.91 -12.27 9.90
N SER A 179 -12.45 -11.87 8.71
CA SER A 179 -13.04 -12.27 7.43
C SER A 179 -12.01 -13.00 6.58
N ALA A 180 -12.38 -14.12 5.97
CA ALA A 180 -11.51 -14.83 5.03
C ALA A 180 -11.18 -13.95 3.81
N GLU A 181 -12.13 -13.11 3.40
CA GLU A 181 -11.94 -12.16 2.31
C GLU A 181 -10.87 -11.12 2.67
N ASP A 182 -10.86 -10.63 3.92
CA ASP A 182 -9.85 -9.68 4.41
C ASP A 182 -8.43 -10.26 4.31
N ILE A 183 -8.23 -11.54 4.61
CA ILE A 183 -6.91 -12.18 4.54
C ILE A 183 -6.41 -12.19 3.09
N SER A 184 -7.27 -12.57 2.15
CA SER A 184 -6.92 -12.60 0.73
C SER A 184 -6.58 -11.21 0.19
N ARG A 185 -7.38 -10.21 0.56
CA ARG A 185 -7.21 -8.80 0.17
C ARG A 185 -5.92 -8.23 0.74
N LEU A 186 -5.63 -8.46 2.02
CA LEU A 186 -4.42 -7.97 2.66
C LEU A 186 -3.14 -8.59 2.07
N ARG A 187 -3.18 -9.86 1.64
CA ARG A 187 -2.05 -10.46 0.89
C ARG A 187 -1.83 -9.82 -0.48
N GLN A 188 -2.92 -9.47 -1.18
CA GLN A 188 -2.81 -8.74 -2.45
C GLN A 188 -2.23 -7.34 -2.24
N ILE A 189 -2.71 -6.62 -1.22
CA ILE A 189 -2.19 -5.32 -0.81
C ILE A 189 -0.69 -5.42 -0.48
N ASP A 190 -0.28 -6.44 0.29
CA ASP A 190 1.12 -6.67 0.63
C ASP A 190 2.02 -6.81 -0.60
N LYS A 191 1.58 -7.60 -1.59
CA LYS A 191 2.32 -7.78 -2.85
C LYS A 191 2.48 -6.46 -3.61
N LEU A 192 1.42 -5.66 -3.68
CA LEU A 192 1.44 -4.37 -4.39
C LEU A 192 2.26 -3.33 -3.64
N LEU A 193 2.19 -3.28 -2.30
CA LEU A 193 3.05 -2.43 -1.47
C LEU A 193 4.53 -2.77 -1.67
N SER A 194 4.89 -4.06 -1.74
CA SER A 194 6.28 -4.45 -2.06
C SER A 194 6.75 -3.93 -3.42
N ALA A 195 5.87 -3.91 -4.43
CA ALA A 195 6.22 -3.35 -5.74
C ALA A 195 6.38 -1.82 -5.69
N VAL A 196 5.46 -1.12 -5.02
CA VAL A 196 5.55 0.34 -4.80
C VAL A 196 6.83 0.72 -4.06
N ILE A 197 7.17 0.00 -2.98
CA ILE A 197 8.37 0.22 -2.17
C ILE A 197 9.64 0.00 -3.00
N ALA A 198 9.67 -1.05 -3.84
CA ALA A 198 10.82 -1.32 -4.70
C ALA A 198 11.06 -0.19 -5.72
N ASP A 199 9.99 0.29 -6.36
CA ASP A 199 10.06 1.36 -7.34
C ASP A 199 10.38 2.73 -6.69
N LEU A 200 9.74 3.06 -5.55
CA LEU A 200 10.04 4.28 -4.80
C LEU A 200 11.48 4.29 -4.27
N LYS A 201 12.00 3.13 -3.86
CA LYS A 201 13.40 3.02 -3.44
C LYS A 201 14.34 3.37 -4.58
N ALA A 202 14.01 3.01 -5.83
CA ALA A 202 14.80 3.40 -6.98
C ALA A 202 14.77 4.92 -7.21
N VAL A 203 13.63 5.57 -6.96
CA VAL A 203 13.48 7.03 -7.07
C VAL A 203 14.25 7.78 -5.97
N VAL A 204 14.21 7.29 -4.73
CA VAL A 204 14.85 7.93 -3.57
C VAL A 204 16.37 7.68 -3.53
N ALA A 205 16.87 6.68 -4.25
CA ALA A 205 18.31 6.37 -4.32
C ALA A 205 19.09 7.27 -5.31
N TYR A 206 18.39 8.09 -6.11
CA TYR A 206 18.96 9.12 -6.97
C TYR A 206 19.14 10.43 -6.20
#